data_AF-A0A6J2SS64-F1
#
_entry.id   AF-A0A6J2SS64-F1
#
_cell.length_a   1.000
_cell.length_b   1.000
_cell.length_c   1.000
_cell.angle_alpha   90.00
_cell.angle_beta   90.00
_cell.angle_gamma   90.00
#
_symmetry.space_group_name_H-M   'P 1'
#
loop_
_entity.id
_entity.type
_entity.pdbx_description
1 polymer ?
#
loop_
_entity_poly.entity_id
_entity_poly.type
_entity_poly.pdbx_seq_one_letter_code
_entity_poly.pdbx_strand_id
1 'polypeptide(L)'
;MIFIGGTADELVAFQLQQLQLRPGCLDTVEVFPYLREPVIENSTLAAYTWCQHSATARNATPIYSGGRLLGLRLSFQQPPTKLLDWTLNLTANYRFLKQELFKTSGRLVPHSFCDFYFFASTGIEGNLGEGYFHSPRFPANYPAHIKCAYKFIGRPDSRVELLFEELQLPSVATGGCQLDALTIFDAESAHMNAVIDVLCAPCPTRRILSSGPDLLLEFNASSNRTAKGFRGKYKFVQNEQQALALPPILEAASIAIKQPPAQANSVQVEQEEGKDARPGHRNRLNRIMLIASKWRQTSSRSFAIAAKCCQLPSDSLCL
;
A
#
# COMPACT_ATOMS: atom_id res chain seq x y z
N MET A 1 6.16 26.19 17.63
CA MET A 1 6.16 25.01 16.72
C MET A 1 5.81 23.78 17.53
N ILE A 2 5.43 22.67 16.87
CA ILE A 2 5.12 21.39 17.51
C ILE A 2 5.76 20.28 16.68
N PHE A 3 6.30 19.25 17.33
CA PHE A 3 6.90 18.09 16.67
C PHE A 3 6.28 16.81 17.21
N ILE A 4 5.90 15.91 16.30
CA ILE A 4 5.39 14.57 16.59
C ILE A 4 6.45 13.58 16.09
N GLY A 5 6.97 12.74 16.98
CA GLY A 5 8.08 11.83 16.69
C GLY A 5 7.83 10.41 17.17
N GLY A 6 8.04 9.43 16.29
CA GLY A 6 8.07 8.00 16.61
C GLY A 6 9.50 7.44 16.71
N THR A 7 9.63 6.11 16.79
CA THR A 7 10.95 5.45 16.75
C THR A 7 11.60 5.50 15.36
N ALA A 8 12.88 5.14 15.25
CA ALA A 8 13.63 5.26 13.99
C ALA A 8 13.05 4.42 12.83
N ASP A 9 12.38 3.33 13.15
CA ASP A 9 11.67 2.38 12.27
C ASP A 9 10.17 2.73 12.07
N GLU A 10 9.71 3.88 12.55
CA GLU A 10 8.32 4.33 12.46
C GLU A 10 8.14 5.55 11.53
N LEU A 11 6.90 5.74 11.09
CA LEU A 11 6.41 6.98 10.50
C LEU A 11 5.12 7.43 11.18
N VAL A 12 4.84 8.73 11.13
CA VAL A 12 3.65 9.35 11.72
C VAL A 12 2.54 9.37 10.68
N ALA A 13 1.36 8.87 11.03
CA ALA A 13 0.12 9.19 10.32
C ALA A 13 -0.68 10.17 11.17
N PHE A 14 -0.88 11.38 10.65
CA PHE A 14 -1.55 12.51 11.30
C PHE A 14 -2.87 12.80 10.60
N GLN A 15 -3.96 12.94 11.36
CA GLN A 15 -5.27 13.27 10.83
C GLN A 15 -5.89 14.44 11.62
N LEU A 16 -6.09 15.56 10.94
CA LEU A 16 -6.83 16.69 11.45
C LEU A 16 -8.27 16.25 11.79
N GLN A 17 -8.82 16.71 12.92
CA GLN A 17 -10.21 16.44 13.32
C GLN A 17 -11.01 17.74 13.35
N GLN A 18 -10.47 18.77 14.00
CA GLN A 18 -11.07 20.10 14.06
C GLN A 18 -9.99 21.15 13.83
N LEU A 19 -10.34 22.15 13.01
CA LEU A 19 -9.59 23.38 12.81
C LEU A 19 -10.55 24.55 12.88
N GLN A 20 -10.28 25.45 13.82
CA GLN A 20 -10.86 26.78 13.95
C GLN A 20 -9.73 27.78 14.19
N LEU A 21 -9.70 28.81 13.36
CA LEU A 21 -8.74 29.92 13.37
C LEU A 21 -9.50 31.24 13.18
N ARG A 22 -8.82 32.39 13.30
CA ARG A 22 -9.44 33.68 12.97
C ARG A 22 -9.92 33.71 11.50
N PRO A 23 -11.08 34.32 11.21
CA PRO A 23 -11.53 34.60 9.85
C PRO A 23 -10.49 35.39 9.04
N GLY A 24 -10.58 35.32 7.70
CA GLY A 24 -9.69 36.05 6.79
C GLY A 24 -8.34 35.35 6.51
N CYS A 25 -8.07 34.19 7.12
CA CYS A 25 -6.88 33.36 6.82
C CYS A 25 -5.52 34.05 7.05
N LEU A 26 -5.48 35.06 7.92
CA LEU A 26 -4.26 35.72 8.40
C LEU A 26 -3.45 34.86 9.39
N ASP A 27 -4.11 33.86 9.98
CA ASP A 27 -3.51 32.80 10.79
C ASP A 27 -3.46 31.49 10.00
N THR A 28 -2.36 30.75 10.12
CA THR A 28 -2.17 29.47 9.42
C THR A 28 -1.60 28.36 10.31
N VAL A 29 -1.90 27.12 9.94
CA VAL A 29 -1.24 25.90 10.43
C VAL A 29 -0.52 25.25 9.25
N GLU A 30 0.80 25.23 9.31
CA GLU A 30 1.69 24.70 8.27
C GLU A 30 2.23 23.34 8.70
N VAL A 31 2.24 22.37 7.79
CA VAL A 31 2.57 20.95 8.06
C VAL A 31 3.83 20.53 7.33
N PHE A 32 4.75 19.92 8.07
CA PHE A 32 6.09 19.52 7.64
C PHE A 32 6.28 18.00 7.83
N PRO A 33 5.79 17.17 6.89
CA PRO A 33 5.83 15.70 6.98
C PRO A 33 7.18 15.09 6.53
N TYR A 34 8.16 15.88 6.08
CA TYR A 34 9.41 15.39 5.49
C TYR A 34 10.67 15.79 6.29
N LEU A 35 10.50 16.07 7.58
CA LEU A 35 11.60 16.50 8.46
C LEU A 35 12.55 15.34 8.80
N ARG A 36 13.86 15.62 8.75
CA ARG A 36 14.92 14.72 9.23
C ARG A 36 15.20 14.88 10.73
N GLU A 37 15.06 16.12 11.20
CA GLU A 37 15.35 16.60 12.55
C GLU A 37 14.18 17.47 13.08
N PRO A 38 14.03 17.66 14.40
CA PRO A 38 12.91 18.43 14.98
C PRO A 38 13.16 19.94 14.89
N VAL A 39 13.42 20.44 13.67
CA VAL A 39 13.71 21.83 13.34
C VAL A 39 12.89 22.20 12.09
N ILE A 40 12.35 23.42 12.04
CA ILE A 40 11.72 24.00 10.85
C ILE A 40 12.43 25.33 10.59
N GLU A 41 13.27 25.38 9.56
CA GLU A 41 13.91 26.62 9.14
C GLU A 41 12.92 27.54 8.41
N ASN A 42 13.24 28.84 8.33
CA ASN A 42 12.47 29.78 7.51
C ASN A 42 12.52 29.46 6.01
N SER A 43 13.58 28.76 5.57
CA SER A 43 13.77 28.20 4.23
C SER A 43 12.84 27.00 3.93
N THR A 44 12.33 26.33 4.97
CA THR A 44 11.61 25.06 4.81
C THR A 44 10.19 25.33 4.31
N LEU A 45 9.86 24.79 3.12
CA LEU A 45 8.52 24.87 2.55
C LEU A 45 7.57 23.89 3.24
N ALA A 46 6.37 24.36 3.59
CA ALA A 46 5.31 23.51 4.13
C ALA A 46 4.72 22.63 3.01
N ALA A 47 4.43 21.36 3.31
CA ALA A 47 3.76 20.48 2.36
C ALA A 47 2.24 20.73 2.31
N TYR A 48 1.68 21.25 3.40
CA TYR A 48 0.29 21.67 3.50
C TYR A 48 0.22 22.94 4.35
N THR A 49 -0.61 23.90 3.93
CA THR A 49 -0.93 25.10 4.71
C THR A 49 -2.43 25.17 4.87
N TRP A 50 -2.89 25.28 6.11
CA TRP A 50 -4.30 25.37 6.45
C TRP A 50 -4.65 26.69 7.11
N CYS A 51 -5.83 27.20 6.81
CA CYS A 51 -6.42 28.39 7.43
C CYS A 51 -7.91 28.13 7.70
N GLN A 52 -8.65 29.13 8.21
CA GLN A 52 -10.07 28.98 8.56
C GLN A 52 -10.97 28.47 7.42
N HIS A 53 -10.61 28.75 6.16
CA HIS A 53 -11.34 28.27 4.97
C HIS A 53 -10.93 26.88 4.47
N SER A 54 -9.95 26.21 5.09
CA SER A 54 -9.48 24.86 4.70
C SER A 54 -10.44 23.75 5.12
N ALA A 55 -11.73 23.88 4.79
CA ALA A 55 -12.79 22.94 5.15
C ALA A 55 -12.53 21.52 4.64
N THR A 56 -11.93 21.39 3.44
CA THR A 56 -11.53 20.12 2.84
C THR A 56 -10.49 19.37 3.66
N ALA A 57 -9.64 20.06 4.45
CA ALA A 57 -8.64 19.42 5.30
C ALA A 57 -9.26 18.64 6.47
N ARG A 58 -10.48 18.99 6.90
CA ARG A 58 -11.19 18.30 8.00
C ARG A 58 -11.73 16.92 7.59
N ASN A 59 -11.92 16.69 6.29
CA ASN A 59 -12.37 15.41 5.73
C ASN A 59 -11.24 14.68 4.97
N ALA A 60 -9.99 15.12 5.11
CA ALA A 60 -8.87 14.57 4.37
C ALA A 60 -8.46 13.17 4.87
N THR A 61 -7.85 12.39 3.98
CA THR A 61 -7.06 11.21 4.36
C THR A 61 -5.92 11.61 5.30
N PRO A 62 -5.43 10.71 6.18
CA PRO A 62 -4.30 11.01 7.04
C PRO A 62 -3.06 11.43 6.23
N ILE A 63 -2.39 12.49 6.66
CA ILE A 63 -1.07 12.86 6.17
C ILE A 63 -0.07 11.89 6.79
N TYR A 64 0.73 11.25 5.96
CA TYR A 64 1.82 10.40 6.40
C TYR A 64 3.15 11.16 6.31
N SER A 65 4.03 10.98 7.28
CA SER A 65 5.41 11.51 7.20
C SER A 65 6.32 10.58 6.41
N GLY A 66 7.34 11.14 5.75
CA GLY A 66 8.37 10.39 5.02
C GLY A 66 9.44 9.73 5.91
N GLY A 67 9.15 9.57 7.20
CA GLY A 67 10.09 9.11 8.23
C GLY A 67 9.55 9.41 9.64
N ARG A 68 10.37 9.24 10.69
CA ARG A 68 9.92 9.26 12.09
C ARG A 68 9.32 10.58 12.62
N LEU A 69 9.48 11.71 11.92
CA LEU A 69 9.09 13.04 12.39
C LEU A 69 8.02 13.71 11.50
N LEU A 70 7.10 14.41 12.14
CA LEU A 70 6.19 15.38 11.51
C LEU A 70 6.18 16.68 12.34
N GLY A 71 6.41 17.81 11.67
CA GLY A 71 6.39 19.13 12.29
C GLY A 71 5.12 19.93 11.97
N LEU A 72 4.75 20.83 12.88
CA LEU A 72 3.70 21.84 12.69
C LEU A 72 4.25 23.22 13.08
N ARG A 73 4.10 24.21 12.19
CA ARG A 73 4.27 25.64 12.51
C ARG A 73 2.89 26.27 12.57
N LEU A 74 2.58 26.95 13.67
CA LEU A 74 1.41 27.81 13.76
C LEU A 74 1.92 29.23 13.55
N SER A 75 1.36 29.94 12.58
CA SER A 75 1.72 31.31 12.24
C SER A 75 0.52 32.21 12.49
N PHE A 76 0.77 33.36 13.11
CA PHE A 76 -0.26 34.32 13.52
C PHE A 76 0.25 35.72 13.18
N GLN A 77 -0.50 36.50 12.38
CA GLN A 77 -0.05 37.84 11.96
C GLN A 77 0.16 38.81 13.14
N GLN A 78 -0.63 38.66 14.20
CA GLN A 78 -0.55 39.46 15.42
C GLN A 78 -0.89 38.57 16.63
N PRO A 79 -0.21 38.74 17.79
CA PRO A 79 -0.62 38.10 19.04
C PRO A 79 -2.02 38.59 19.48
N PRO A 80 -2.74 37.85 20.32
CA PRO A 80 -4.01 38.30 20.88
C PRO A 80 -3.79 39.50 21.82
N THR A 81 -4.68 40.49 21.76
CA THR A 81 -4.78 41.52 22.81
C THR A 81 -5.53 41.01 24.06
N LYS A 82 -6.39 39.99 23.89
CA LYS A 82 -7.11 39.28 24.95
C LYS A 82 -7.24 37.80 24.59
N LEU A 83 -6.99 36.91 25.56
CA LEU A 83 -7.08 35.45 25.34
C LEU A 83 -8.53 34.97 25.11
N LEU A 84 -9.51 35.63 25.72
CA LEU A 84 -10.94 35.29 25.60
C LEU A 84 -11.48 35.47 24.17
N ASP A 85 -10.90 36.40 23.41
CA ASP A 85 -11.31 36.70 22.04
C ASP A 85 -10.57 35.83 20.99
N TRP A 86 -9.62 34.98 21.43
CA TRP A 86 -8.81 34.18 20.50
C TRP A 86 -9.52 32.87 20.10
N THR A 87 -10.10 32.88 18.89
CA THR A 87 -10.69 31.71 18.24
C THR A 87 -9.63 30.76 17.67
N LEU A 88 -8.97 30.00 18.55
CA LEU A 88 -8.06 28.90 18.19
C LEU A 88 -8.55 27.56 18.77
N ASN A 89 -8.86 26.61 17.89
CA ASN A 89 -9.00 25.19 18.25
C ASN A 89 -8.34 24.35 17.15
N LEU A 90 -7.27 23.64 17.53
CA LEU A 90 -6.63 22.63 16.71
C LEU A 90 -6.69 21.29 17.45
N THR A 91 -7.50 20.37 16.94
CA THR A 91 -7.63 19.01 17.46
C THR A 91 -7.29 18.01 16.36
N ALA A 92 -6.40 17.06 16.67
CA ALA A 92 -5.93 16.06 15.71
C ALA A 92 -5.64 14.70 16.38
N ASN A 93 -5.75 13.65 15.58
CA ASN A 93 -5.35 12.29 15.96
C ASN A 93 -4.03 11.93 15.26
N TYR A 94 -3.16 11.19 15.95
CA TYR A 94 -2.00 10.59 15.32
C TYR A 94 -1.77 9.14 15.77
N ARG A 95 -1.09 8.38 14.90
CA ARG A 95 -0.61 7.02 15.16
C ARG A 95 0.77 6.84 14.54
N PHE A 96 1.59 6.01 15.17
CA PHE A 96 2.85 5.55 14.58
C PHE A 96 2.62 4.25 13.82
N LEU A 97 3.28 4.11 12.67
CA LEU A 97 3.19 2.94 11.78
C LEU A 97 4.61 2.46 11.47
N LYS A 98 4.84 1.15 11.48
CA LYS A 98 6.16 0.58 11.16
C LYS A 98 6.47 0.76 9.67
N GLN A 99 7.65 1.29 9.36
CA GLN A 99 8.12 1.53 7.99
C GLN A 99 8.23 0.22 7.19
N GLU A 100 8.45 -0.92 7.86
CA GLU A 100 8.53 -2.24 7.24
C GLU A 100 7.28 -2.64 6.45
N LEU A 101 6.11 -2.13 6.84
CA LEU A 101 4.82 -2.35 6.16
C LEU A 101 4.75 -1.69 4.76
N PHE A 102 5.71 -0.82 4.44
CA PHE A 102 5.76 0.00 3.23
C PHE A 102 7.10 -0.12 2.50
N LYS A 103 7.96 -1.06 2.89
CA LYS A 103 9.20 -1.34 2.16
C LYS A 103 8.90 -1.99 0.81
N THR A 104 9.53 -1.49 -0.24
CA THR A 104 9.64 -2.20 -1.52
C THR A 104 10.58 -3.40 -1.35
N SER A 105 10.18 -4.58 -1.82
CA SER A 105 10.92 -5.84 -1.64
C SER A 105 12.15 -5.96 -2.57
N GLY A 106 12.20 -5.15 -3.63
CA GLY A 106 13.30 -5.14 -4.59
C GLY A 106 14.60 -4.51 -4.04
N ARG A 107 15.71 -4.79 -4.71
CA ARG A 107 17.02 -4.21 -4.43
C ARG A 107 17.13 -2.82 -5.07
N LEU A 108 17.30 -1.78 -4.24
CA LEU A 108 17.59 -0.42 -4.71
C LEU A 108 18.87 -0.39 -5.55
N VAL A 109 18.86 0.33 -6.66
CA VAL A 109 20.04 0.55 -7.52
C VAL A 109 21.03 1.48 -6.81
N PRO A 110 22.33 1.13 -6.72
CA PRO A 110 23.34 2.01 -6.12
C PRO A 110 23.36 3.40 -6.76
N HIS A 111 23.40 4.43 -5.91
CA HIS A 111 23.33 5.86 -6.29
C HIS A 111 22.02 6.34 -6.93
N SER A 112 21.02 5.49 -7.13
CA SER A 112 19.67 5.94 -7.48
C SER A 112 18.88 6.40 -6.25
N PHE A 113 17.94 7.32 -6.48
CA PHE A 113 16.95 7.71 -5.48
C PHE A 113 15.80 6.69 -5.35
N CYS A 114 15.43 5.99 -6.43
CA CYS A 114 14.19 5.20 -6.47
C CYS A 114 14.13 4.07 -7.51
N ASP A 115 15.22 3.75 -8.22
CA ASP A 115 15.21 2.60 -9.14
C ASP A 115 15.42 1.29 -8.38
N PHE A 116 14.71 0.23 -8.78
CA PHE A 116 14.74 -1.08 -8.12
C PHE A 116 14.88 -2.23 -9.11
N TYR A 117 15.69 -3.23 -8.74
CA TYR A 117 15.70 -4.55 -9.38
C TYR A 117 14.96 -5.58 -8.53
N PHE A 118 14.13 -6.41 -9.18
CA PHE A 118 13.46 -7.56 -8.61
C PHE A 118 13.89 -8.78 -9.43
N PHE A 119 14.22 -9.90 -8.78
CA PHE A 119 14.77 -11.09 -9.45
C PHE A 119 13.95 -12.33 -9.08
N ALA A 120 13.71 -13.21 -10.06
CA ALA A 120 13.05 -14.48 -9.82
C ALA A 120 13.97 -15.49 -9.10
N SER A 121 13.51 -16.05 -7.99
CA SER A 121 14.21 -17.05 -7.18
C SER A 121 14.25 -18.43 -7.83
N THR A 122 15.21 -19.28 -7.44
CA THR A 122 15.28 -20.72 -7.79
C THR A 122 14.31 -21.55 -6.94
N GLY A 123 13.06 -21.11 -6.80
CA GLY A 123 12.14 -21.62 -5.77
C GLY A 123 11.88 -23.11 -5.88
N ILE A 124 12.12 -23.83 -4.78
CA ILE A 124 11.54 -25.17 -4.56
C ILE A 124 10.01 -25.00 -4.61
N GLU A 125 9.30 -25.97 -5.21
CA GLU A 125 7.84 -25.92 -5.42
C GLU A 125 7.33 -24.73 -6.26
N GLY A 126 8.17 -24.19 -7.17
CA GLY A 126 7.71 -23.28 -8.23
C GLY A 126 7.40 -21.84 -7.77
N ASN A 127 7.59 -21.51 -6.49
CA ASN A 127 7.52 -20.13 -6.02
C ASN A 127 8.74 -19.33 -6.53
N LEU A 128 8.61 -18.76 -7.73
CA LEU A 128 9.63 -17.93 -8.36
C LEU A 128 9.83 -16.57 -7.66
N GLY A 129 9.08 -16.28 -6.60
CA GLY A 129 9.21 -15.08 -5.78
C GLY A 129 8.07 -14.09 -5.97
N GLU A 130 7.59 -13.56 -4.84
CA GLU A 130 6.57 -12.52 -4.77
C GLU A 130 6.95 -11.45 -3.74
N GLY A 131 6.27 -10.30 -3.77
CA GLY A 131 6.51 -9.22 -2.82
C GLY A 131 5.73 -7.96 -3.16
N TYR A 132 6.16 -6.84 -2.57
CA TYR A 132 5.52 -5.53 -2.74
C TYR A 132 6.46 -4.51 -3.37
N PHE A 133 5.88 -3.57 -4.11
CA PHE A 133 6.56 -2.40 -4.64
C PHE A 133 5.68 -1.16 -4.48
N HIS A 134 6.32 -0.02 -4.19
CA HIS A 134 5.63 1.22 -3.83
C HIS A 134 6.28 2.43 -4.52
N SER A 135 5.49 3.49 -4.70
CA SER A 135 6.04 4.82 -5.04
C SER A 135 6.97 5.33 -3.94
N PRO A 136 7.97 6.18 -4.25
CA PRO A 136 8.88 6.72 -3.25
C PRO A 136 8.12 7.45 -2.14
N ARG A 137 8.53 7.24 -0.88
CA ARG A 137 7.90 7.75 0.36
C ARG A 137 6.50 7.22 0.69
N PHE A 138 5.91 6.29 -0.06
CA PHE A 138 4.61 5.69 0.29
C PHE A 138 4.62 5.20 1.77
N PRO A 139 3.56 5.46 2.57
CA PRO A 139 2.24 5.99 2.21
C PRO A 139 2.14 7.52 2.23
N ALA A 140 3.24 8.25 2.40
CA ALA A 140 3.28 9.70 2.18
C ALA A 140 3.33 10.01 0.68
N ASN A 141 3.09 11.27 0.31
CA ASN A 141 3.17 11.65 -1.10
C ASN A 141 4.59 11.49 -1.65
N TYR A 142 4.67 11.05 -2.91
CA TYR A 142 5.93 11.00 -3.65
C TYR A 142 6.50 12.41 -3.91
N PRO A 143 7.82 12.57 -4.09
CA PRO A 143 8.41 13.85 -4.53
C PRO A 143 7.98 14.24 -5.94
N ALA A 144 7.82 15.55 -6.19
CA ALA A 144 7.70 16.09 -7.54
C ALA A 144 9.03 16.02 -8.31
N HIS A 145 8.94 16.04 -9.64
CA HIS A 145 10.05 16.07 -10.59
C HIS A 145 11.04 14.89 -10.48
N ILE A 146 10.50 13.67 -10.35
CA ILE A 146 11.30 12.43 -10.36
C ILE A 146 10.87 11.47 -11.47
N LYS A 147 11.80 10.61 -11.88
CA LYS A 147 11.53 9.40 -12.66
C LYS A 147 12.17 8.21 -11.94
N CYS A 148 11.46 7.07 -11.91
CA CYS A 148 11.90 5.85 -11.22
C CYS A 148 11.63 4.62 -12.09
N ALA A 149 12.58 3.69 -12.17
CA ALA A 149 12.49 2.45 -12.94
C ALA A 149 12.45 1.21 -12.03
N TYR A 150 11.39 0.43 -12.15
CA TYR A 150 11.18 -0.84 -11.44
C TYR A 150 11.35 -1.97 -12.44
N LYS A 151 12.49 -2.67 -12.38
CA LYS A 151 12.89 -3.71 -13.33
C LYS A 151 12.69 -5.09 -12.71
N PHE A 152 11.72 -5.82 -13.22
CA PHE A 152 11.42 -7.19 -12.82
C PHE A 152 12.10 -8.13 -13.82
N ILE A 153 13.01 -8.96 -13.33
CA ILE A 153 13.85 -9.86 -14.13
C ILE A 153 13.50 -11.30 -13.75
N GLY A 154 12.93 -12.02 -14.72
CA GLY A 154 12.35 -13.35 -14.53
C GLY A 154 13.35 -14.49 -14.71
N ARG A 155 12.78 -15.66 -15.02
CA ARG A 155 13.47 -16.83 -15.57
C ARG A 155 12.93 -17.14 -16.97
N PRO A 156 13.67 -17.90 -17.80
CA PRO A 156 13.06 -18.62 -18.92
C PRO A 156 11.76 -19.32 -18.49
N ASP A 157 10.78 -19.36 -19.40
CA ASP A 157 9.47 -19.98 -19.20
C ASP A 157 8.66 -19.41 -18.00
N SER A 158 8.91 -18.16 -17.62
CA SER A 158 8.14 -17.41 -16.62
C SER A 158 7.65 -16.07 -17.15
N ARG A 159 6.73 -15.42 -16.41
CA ARG A 159 6.14 -14.11 -16.68
C ARG A 159 6.02 -13.30 -15.39
N VAL A 160 5.96 -11.97 -15.49
CA VAL A 160 5.77 -11.05 -14.37
C VAL A 160 4.30 -10.67 -14.25
N GLU A 161 3.67 -11.00 -13.13
CA GLU A 161 2.35 -10.48 -12.79
C GLU A 161 2.48 -9.30 -11.80
N LEU A 162 1.92 -8.14 -12.15
CA LEU A 162 1.75 -7.00 -11.26
C LEU A 162 0.28 -6.83 -10.88
N LEU A 163 0.02 -6.50 -9.63
CA LEU A 163 -1.31 -6.17 -9.10
C LEU A 163 -1.24 -4.88 -8.29
N PHE A 164 -1.69 -3.78 -8.87
CA PHE A 164 -1.85 -2.51 -8.15
C PHE A 164 -3.06 -2.61 -7.20
N GLU A 165 -2.79 -2.52 -5.90
CA GLU A 165 -3.81 -2.53 -4.82
C GLU A 165 -4.20 -1.11 -4.38
N GLU A 166 -3.31 -0.13 -4.59
CA GLU A 166 -3.64 1.29 -4.53
C GLU A 166 -2.96 2.04 -5.68
N LEU A 167 -3.70 2.92 -6.35
CA LEU A 167 -3.17 3.90 -7.28
C LEU A 167 -3.88 5.26 -7.11
N GLN A 168 -3.13 6.29 -6.76
CA GLN A 168 -3.59 7.66 -6.53
C GLN A 168 -2.58 8.64 -7.13
N LEU A 169 -2.88 9.13 -8.33
CA LEU A 169 -2.14 10.18 -9.04
C LEU A 169 -3.03 11.44 -9.18
N PRO A 170 -2.45 12.64 -9.35
CA PRO A 170 -3.21 13.88 -9.55
C PRO A 170 -4.13 13.78 -10.76
N SER A 171 -5.36 14.28 -10.61
CA SER A 171 -6.30 14.31 -11.75
C SER A 171 -5.74 15.16 -12.90
N VAL A 172 -5.73 14.57 -14.09
CA VAL A 172 -5.38 15.20 -15.37
C VAL A 172 -6.57 16.06 -15.82
N ALA A 173 -6.51 17.36 -15.54
CA ALA A 173 -7.57 18.30 -15.93
C ALA A 173 -7.65 18.49 -17.46
N THR A 174 -6.49 18.49 -18.13
CA THR A 174 -6.30 18.51 -19.58
C THR A 174 -4.94 17.86 -19.92
N GLY A 175 -4.76 17.36 -21.15
CA GLY A 175 -3.44 16.94 -21.68
C GLY A 175 -3.11 15.43 -21.69
N GLY A 176 -3.93 14.57 -21.09
CA GLY A 176 -3.69 13.11 -21.06
C GLY A 176 -2.54 12.68 -20.13
N CYS A 177 -2.08 11.42 -20.25
CA CYS A 177 -1.09 10.81 -19.36
C CYS A 177 0.37 11.30 -19.57
N GLN A 178 0.58 12.59 -19.80
CA GLN A 178 1.89 13.17 -20.09
C GLN A 178 2.68 13.61 -18.82
N LEU A 179 2.00 13.85 -17.71
CA LEU A 179 2.60 14.40 -16.49
C LEU A 179 3.02 13.33 -15.48
N ASP A 180 2.10 12.96 -14.58
CA ASP A 180 2.31 11.92 -13.56
C ASP A 180 1.66 10.63 -14.07
N ALA A 181 2.47 9.62 -14.38
CA ALA A 181 2.04 8.39 -15.04
C ALA A 181 2.95 7.20 -14.74
N LEU A 182 2.36 6.00 -14.80
CA LEU A 182 3.06 4.72 -14.80
C LEU A 182 3.01 4.14 -16.22
N THR A 183 4.15 3.96 -16.86
CA THR A 183 4.24 3.26 -18.16
C THR A 183 4.81 1.88 -17.94
N ILE A 184 4.10 0.85 -18.36
CA ILE A 184 4.53 -0.55 -18.25
C ILE A 184 4.97 -1.02 -19.64
N PHE A 185 6.18 -1.56 -19.73
CA PHE A 185 6.80 -2.06 -20.94
C PHE A 185 7.15 -3.56 -20.82
N ASP A 186 7.01 -4.29 -21.93
CA ASP A 186 7.57 -5.62 -22.07
C ASP A 186 9.05 -5.55 -22.44
N ALA A 187 9.90 -6.02 -21.53
CA ALA A 187 11.36 -5.91 -21.66
C ALA A 187 11.98 -7.03 -22.50
N GLU A 188 11.19 -8.03 -22.91
CA GLU A 188 11.56 -9.02 -23.95
C GLU A 188 11.82 -8.36 -25.31
N SER A 189 11.17 -7.22 -25.58
CA SER A 189 11.45 -6.45 -26.79
C SER A 189 12.83 -5.78 -26.70
N ALA A 190 13.74 -6.09 -27.64
CA ALA A 190 15.14 -5.61 -27.65
C ALA A 190 15.32 -4.07 -27.76
N HIS A 191 14.22 -3.32 -27.81
CA HIS A 191 14.18 -1.85 -27.84
C HIS A 191 13.31 -1.25 -26.71
N MET A 192 12.72 -2.07 -25.83
CA MET A 192 11.72 -1.67 -24.82
C MET A 192 10.51 -0.89 -25.39
N ASN A 193 10.17 -1.10 -26.66
CA ASN A 193 9.12 -0.36 -27.36
C ASN A 193 7.70 -0.93 -27.17
N ALA A 194 7.58 -2.13 -26.60
CA ALA A 194 6.28 -2.78 -26.36
C ALA A 194 5.61 -2.25 -25.09
N VAL A 195 4.88 -1.14 -25.18
CA VAL A 195 4.05 -0.63 -24.08
C VAL A 195 2.85 -1.56 -23.86
N ILE A 196 2.73 -2.10 -22.64
CA ILE A 196 1.60 -2.93 -22.20
C ILE A 196 0.43 -2.04 -21.73
N ASP A 197 0.74 -0.99 -20.96
CA ASP A 197 -0.27 -0.12 -20.35
C ASP A 197 0.31 1.25 -19.92
N VAL A 198 -0.55 2.26 -19.77
CA VAL A 198 -0.22 3.59 -19.23
C VAL A 198 -1.26 4.03 -18.21
N LEU A 199 -0.89 4.08 -16.93
CA LEU A 199 -1.79 4.42 -15.83
C LEU A 199 -1.52 5.85 -15.31
N CYS A 200 -2.43 6.79 -15.57
CA CYS A 200 -2.39 8.14 -15.00
C CYS A 200 -3.67 8.55 -14.22
N ALA A 201 -4.61 7.62 -14.04
CA ALA A 201 -5.86 7.84 -13.31
C ALA A 201 -5.96 6.94 -12.07
N PRO A 202 -6.65 7.36 -10.99
CA PRO A 202 -6.91 6.48 -9.85
C PRO A 202 -7.65 5.21 -10.26
N CYS A 203 -7.13 4.05 -9.85
CA CYS A 203 -7.70 2.74 -10.18
C CYS A 203 -7.70 1.87 -8.92
N PRO A 204 -8.85 1.28 -8.50
CA PRO A 204 -8.93 0.53 -7.24
C PRO A 204 -8.22 -0.82 -7.31
N THR A 205 -8.18 -1.46 -8.48
CA THR A 205 -7.43 -2.70 -8.72
C THR A 205 -7.03 -2.80 -10.19
N ARG A 206 -5.74 -2.88 -10.52
CA ARG A 206 -5.26 -3.15 -11.89
C ARG A 206 -4.26 -4.31 -11.88
N ARG A 207 -4.59 -5.39 -12.59
CA ARG A 207 -3.72 -6.56 -12.82
C ARG A 207 -3.08 -6.43 -14.20
N ILE A 208 -1.76 -6.59 -14.28
CA ILE A 208 -0.95 -6.59 -15.52
C ILE A 208 -0.13 -7.89 -15.55
N LEU A 209 0.12 -8.43 -16.74
CA LEU A 209 0.92 -9.62 -16.96
C LEU A 209 1.77 -9.39 -18.23
N SER A 210 3.09 -9.50 -18.16
CA SER A 210 3.99 -9.41 -19.32
C SER A 210 3.71 -10.53 -20.34
N SER A 211 4.17 -10.42 -21.59
CA SER A 211 4.30 -11.56 -22.50
C SER A 211 5.53 -12.39 -22.13
N GLY A 212 6.68 -11.72 -21.94
CA GLY A 212 7.96 -12.36 -21.64
C GLY A 212 8.28 -12.46 -20.14
N PRO A 213 9.52 -12.88 -19.80
CA PRO A 213 9.96 -13.06 -18.42
C PRO A 213 10.31 -11.76 -17.71
N ASP A 214 10.61 -10.70 -18.46
CA ASP A 214 11.11 -9.43 -17.93
C ASP A 214 10.11 -8.30 -18.18
N LEU A 215 9.92 -7.43 -17.19
CA LEU A 215 9.00 -6.29 -17.24
C LEU A 215 9.68 -5.03 -16.69
N LEU A 216 9.53 -3.92 -17.40
CA LEU A 216 9.92 -2.59 -16.92
C LEU A 216 8.67 -1.78 -16.59
N LEU A 217 8.57 -1.32 -15.35
CA LEU A 217 7.65 -0.26 -14.97
C LEU A 217 8.45 1.04 -14.78
N GLU A 218 8.14 2.06 -15.57
CA GLU A 218 8.60 3.42 -15.33
C GLU A 218 7.52 4.24 -14.62
N PHE A 219 7.88 4.90 -13.52
CA PHE A 219 7.07 5.93 -12.89
C PHE A 219 7.65 7.30 -13.23
N ASN A 220 6.87 8.12 -13.95
CA ASN A 220 7.15 9.53 -14.17
C ASN A 220 6.28 10.35 -13.21
N ALA A 221 6.88 11.27 -12.46
CA ALA A 221 6.20 12.19 -11.57
C ALA A 221 6.67 13.62 -11.87
N SER A 222 6.36 14.08 -13.08
CA SER A 222 6.92 15.34 -13.60
C SER A 222 6.19 16.60 -13.12
N SER A 223 4.99 16.46 -12.52
CA SER A 223 4.16 17.61 -12.12
C SER A 223 4.50 18.19 -10.74
N ASN A 224 4.15 19.46 -10.54
CA ASN A 224 4.29 20.16 -9.25
C ASN A 224 3.31 19.66 -8.16
N ARG A 225 2.27 18.89 -8.51
CA ARG A 225 1.28 18.38 -7.56
C ARG A 225 1.55 16.92 -7.27
N THR A 226 1.73 16.57 -6.00
CA THR A 226 2.00 15.19 -5.61
C THR A 226 0.76 14.54 -5.01
N ALA A 227 0.69 13.22 -5.07
CA ALA A 227 -0.38 12.41 -4.48
C ALA A 227 0.23 11.21 -3.74
N LYS A 228 -0.60 10.34 -3.14
CA LYS A 228 -0.15 9.17 -2.38
C LYS A 228 0.70 8.20 -3.23
N GLY A 229 0.53 8.22 -4.56
CA GLY A 229 1.24 7.33 -5.48
C GLY A 229 0.60 5.96 -5.51
N PHE A 230 1.41 4.89 -5.40
CA PHE A 230 0.94 3.53 -5.60
C PHE A 230 1.52 2.51 -4.64
N ARG A 231 0.76 1.43 -4.47
CA ARG A 231 1.16 0.19 -3.81
C ARG A 231 0.73 -0.99 -4.68
N GLY A 232 1.69 -1.80 -5.09
CA GLY A 232 1.44 -3.01 -5.87
C GLY A 232 2.08 -4.25 -5.25
N LYS A 233 1.48 -5.40 -5.54
CA LYS A 233 2.10 -6.72 -5.41
C LYS A 233 2.73 -7.10 -6.74
N TYR A 234 3.86 -7.80 -6.70
CA TYR A 234 4.38 -8.53 -7.85
C TYR A 234 4.52 -10.00 -7.49
N LYS A 235 4.47 -10.86 -8.52
CA LYS A 235 4.95 -12.25 -8.44
C LYS A 235 5.49 -12.68 -9.80
N PHE A 236 6.47 -13.57 -9.79
CA PHE A 236 6.90 -14.30 -10.98
C PHE A 236 6.07 -15.59 -11.06
N VAL A 237 5.49 -15.88 -12.23
CA VAL A 237 4.65 -17.07 -12.49
C VAL A 237 5.23 -17.89 -13.63
N GLN A 238 5.11 -19.21 -13.58
CA GLN A 238 5.52 -20.10 -14.68
C GLN A 238 4.49 -20.07 -15.84
N ASN A 239 4.94 -20.37 -17.06
CA ASN A 239 4.07 -20.57 -18.20
C ASN A 239 3.33 -21.91 -18.11
N GLU A 240 2.03 -21.85 -17.81
CA GLU A 240 1.16 -23.04 -17.67
C GLU A 240 1.11 -23.93 -18.93
N GLN A 241 1.50 -23.41 -20.11
CA GLN A 241 1.58 -24.15 -21.36
C GLN A 241 2.44 -25.41 -21.32
N GLN A 242 3.43 -25.52 -20.42
CA GLN A 242 4.30 -26.69 -20.32
C GLN A 242 3.83 -27.73 -19.28
N ALA A 243 2.92 -27.38 -18.37
CA ALA A 243 2.45 -28.27 -17.31
C ALA A 243 1.52 -29.40 -17.78
N LEU A 244 1.02 -29.33 -19.02
CA LEU A 244 0.11 -30.32 -19.62
C LEU A 244 0.76 -31.19 -20.70
N ALA A 245 2.09 -31.09 -20.88
CA ALA A 245 2.85 -31.94 -21.81
C ALA A 245 3.03 -33.36 -21.24
N LEU A 246 1.96 -34.16 -21.25
CA LEU A 246 2.05 -35.61 -21.06
C LEU A 246 3.04 -36.20 -22.09
N PRO A 247 3.95 -37.11 -21.68
CA PRO A 247 4.86 -37.76 -22.62
C PRO A 247 4.04 -38.60 -23.63
N PRO A 248 4.43 -38.65 -24.91
CA PRO A 248 3.75 -39.47 -25.89
C PRO A 248 3.82 -40.95 -25.48
N ILE A 249 2.66 -41.59 -25.36
CA ILE A 249 2.59 -43.03 -25.14
C ILE A 249 3.20 -43.72 -26.36
N LEU A 250 4.14 -44.65 -26.13
CA LEU A 250 4.77 -45.38 -27.22
C LEU A 250 3.77 -46.43 -27.74
N GLU A 251 3.25 -46.20 -28.95
CA GLU A 251 2.21 -47.02 -29.59
C GLU A 251 2.71 -48.45 -29.86
N ALA A 252 2.45 -49.36 -28.91
CA ALA A 252 2.87 -50.76 -29.01
C ALA A 252 1.86 -51.58 -29.83
N ALA A 253 2.26 -52.01 -31.03
CA ALA A 253 1.37 -52.65 -31.98
C ALA A 253 0.89 -54.05 -31.56
N SER A 254 -0.43 -54.24 -31.69
CA SER A 254 -1.21 -55.46 -31.94
C SER A 254 -0.50 -56.83 -32.00
N ILE A 255 -1.02 -57.78 -31.21
CA ILE A 255 -1.33 -59.16 -31.63
C ILE A 255 -2.63 -59.59 -30.91
N ALA A 256 -3.53 -60.30 -31.59
CA ALA A 256 -4.81 -60.76 -31.06
C ALA A 256 -4.99 -62.27 -31.26
N ILE A 257 -5.58 -62.96 -30.27
CA ILE A 257 -5.90 -64.39 -30.34
C ILE A 257 -7.34 -64.64 -29.84
N LYS A 258 -8.09 -65.42 -30.64
CA LYS A 258 -9.45 -65.96 -30.42
C LYS A 258 -9.40 -67.25 -29.57
N GLN A 259 -10.43 -67.77 -28.88
CA GLN A 259 -11.81 -67.36 -28.48
C GLN A 259 -12.28 -68.30 -27.30
N PRO A 260 -13.55 -68.26 -26.78
CA PRO A 260 -13.97 -68.88 -25.49
C PRO A 260 -14.54 -70.32 -25.69
N PRO A 261 -15.39 -70.96 -24.83
CA PRO A 261 -16.03 -70.53 -23.55
C PRO A 261 -16.19 -71.60 -22.42
N ALA A 262 -16.73 -71.18 -21.26
CA ALA A 262 -17.75 -71.94 -20.51
C ALA A 262 -18.52 -71.09 -19.45
N GLN A 263 -19.82 -71.39 -19.34
CA GLN A 263 -20.82 -71.24 -18.26
C GLN A 263 -20.38 -70.59 -16.92
N ALA A 264 -21.07 -69.60 -16.32
CA ALA A 264 -22.49 -69.37 -16.03
C ALA A 264 -23.01 -69.97 -14.71
N ASN A 265 -23.46 -69.10 -13.77
CA ASN A 265 -24.68 -69.26 -12.98
C ASN A 265 -25.06 -67.96 -12.25
N SER A 266 -26.34 -67.82 -11.91
CA SER A 266 -26.95 -66.76 -11.10
C SER A 266 -27.41 -67.32 -9.73
N VAL A 267 -27.89 -66.46 -8.80
CA VAL A 267 -29.10 -66.65 -7.93
C VAL A 267 -29.11 -65.76 -6.65
N GLN A 268 -30.11 -64.85 -6.58
CA GLN A 268 -30.97 -64.43 -5.45
C GLN A 268 -30.43 -63.78 -4.14
N VAL A 269 -31.40 -63.36 -3.30
CA VAL A 269 -31.35 -62.43 -2.15
C VAL A 269 -32.47 -62.80 -1.13
N GLU A 270 -32.20 -62.73 0.18
CA GLU A 270 -33.11 -62.72 1.37
C GLU A 270 -32.28 -62.07 2.53
N GLN A 271 -32.72 -61.18 3.46
CA GLN A 271 -33.88 -61.06 4.39
C GLN A 271 -33.88 -62.12 5.53
N GLU A 272 -34.22 -61.88 6.81
CA GLU A 272 -34.34 -60.68 7.71
C GLU A 272 -34.25 -61.19 9.20
N GLU A 273 -34.40 -60.51 10.36
CA GLU A 273 -34.96 -59.21 10.85
C GLU A 273 -33.80 -58.24 11.30
N GLY A 274 -33.80 -57.35 12.31
CA GLY A 274 -34.78 -56.99 13.36
C GLY A 274 -34.40 -55.92 14.41
N LYS A 275 -35.21 -55.83 15.47
CA LYS A 275 -35.26 -54.90 16.65
C LYS A 275 -33.94 -54.25 17.13
N ASP A 276 -33.81 -52.96 17.46
CA ASP A 276 -34.69 -51.89 18.04
C ASP A 276 -34.63 -51.71 19.58
N ALA A 277 -34.11 -50.55 20.02
CA ALA A 277 -34.51 -49.79 21.21
C ALA A 277 -33.72 -48.45 21.35
N ARG A 278 -34.43 -47.33 21.50
CA ARG A 278 -33.96 -46.02 22.01
C ARG A 278 -34.80 -45.64 23.26
N PRO A 279 -34.63 -44.51 24.00
CA PRO A 279 -33.81 -43.31 23.74
C PRO A 279 -32.95 -42.81 24.93
N GLY A 280 -32.24 -41.69 24.74
CA GLY A 280 -31.58 -40.94 25.83
C GLY A 280 -31.06 -39.58 25.36
N HIS A 281 -31.59 -38.47 25.90
CA HIS A 281 -31.45 -37.13 25.33
C HIS A 281 -30.56 -36.23 26.22
N ARG A 282 -29.59 -35.50 25.65
CA ARG A 282 -29.11 -34.21 26.20
C ARG A 282 -28.34 -33.36 25.18
N ASN A 283 -28.68 -32.08 25.12
CA ASN A 283 -28.03 -31.07 24.28
C ASN A 283 -26.70 -30.57 24.89
N ARG A 284 -25.74 -30.14 24.06
CA ARG A 284 -25.00 -28.88 24.28
C ARG A 284 -24.18 -28.39 23.07
N LEU A 285 -24.58 -27.20 22.60
CA LEU A 285 -23.75 -26.08 22.08
C LEU A 285 -22.69 -26.33 20.99
N ASN A 286 -22.92 -25.69 19.83
CA ASN A 286 -21.89 -25.34 18.86
C ASN A 286 -20.71 -24.60 19.52
N ARG A 287 -19.49 -24.85 19.05
CA ARG A 287 -18.40 -23.87 19.14
C ARG A 287 -17.49 -23.90 17.91
N ILE A 288 -17.69 -22.91 17.04
CA ILE A 288 -16.83 -22.66 15.87
C ILE A 288 -15.42 -22.32 16.36
N MET A 289 -14.41 -22.98 15.80
CA MET A 289 -13.00 -22.73 16.13
C MET A 289 -12.47 -21.48 15.41
N LEU A 290 -12.85 -20.30 15.92
CA LEU A 290 -12.25 -19.03 15.49
C LEU A 290 -10.79 -18.95 15.96
N ILE A 291 -9.85 -19.00 15.01
CA ILE A 291 -8.43 -18.78 15.27
C ILE A 291 -8.23 -17.33 15.73
N ALA A 292 -7.65 -17.16 16.92
CA ALA A 292 -7.46 -15.85 17.53
C ALA A 292 -6.34 -15.05 16.86
N SER A 293 -6.68 -14.26 15.84
CA SER A 293 -5.76 -13.26 15.29
C SER A 293 -5.52 -12.16 16.33
N LYS A 294 -4.25 -12.05 16.76
CA LYS A 294 -3.83 -11.23 17.90
C LYS A 294 -3.76 -9.75 17.52
N TRP A 295 -4.91 -9.06 17.53
CA TRP A 295 -5.00 -7.61 17.35
C TRP A 295 -4.13 -6.89 18.38
N ARG A 296 -2.93 -6.44 17.96
CA ARG A 296 -2.14 -5.50 18.75
C ARG A 296 -2.89 -4.17 18.81
N GLN A 297 -3.16 -3.69 20.01
CA GLN A 297 -3.71 -2.35 20.23
C GLN A 297 -2.69 -1.29 19.79
N THR A 298 -2.79 -0.79 18.56
CA THR A 298 -2.16 0.46 18.18
C THR A 298 -2.94 1.59 18.86
N SER A 299 -2.40 2.15 19.95
CA SER A 299 -3.06 3.27 20.65
C SER A 299 -3.18 4.47 19.72
N SER A 300 -4.39 4.78 19.26
CA SER A 300 -4.68 6.08 18.66
C SER A 300 -4.46 7.14 19.72
N ARG A 301 -3.61 8.13 19.45
CA ARG A 301 -3.33 9.22 20.39
C ARG A 301 -3.96 10.50 19.84
N SER A 302 -4.99 10.96 20.53
CA SER A 302 -5.58 12.27 20.30
C SER A 302 -4.78 13.34 21.03
N PHE A 303 -4.62 14.50 20.40
CA PHE A 303 -4.12 15.71 21.03
C PHE A 303 -5.00 16.89 20.65
N ALA A 304 -5.40 17.66 21.65
CA ALA A 304 -6.23 18.85 21.51
C ALA A 304 -5.49 20.05 22.12
N ILE A 305 -5.26 21.08 21.32
CA ILE A 305 -4.68 22.34 21.80
C ILE A 305 -5.84 23.22 22.27
N ALA A 306 -6.20 23.07 23.54
CA ALA A 306 -6.94 24.09 24.26
C ALA A 306 -5.94 25.13 24.81
N ALA A 307 -6.25 26.42 24.66
CA ALA A 307 -5.39 27.50 25.14
C ALA A 307 -5.41 27.63 26.68
N LYS A 308 -4.65 26.77 27.36
CA LYS A 308 -4.23 26.95 28.76
C LYS A 308 -2.71 27.08 28.80
N CYS A 309 -2.21 28.31 28.69
CA CYS A 309 -0.84 28.60 29.07
C CYS A 309 -0.67 28.35 30.58
N CYS A 310 0.50 27.86 31.00
CA CYS A 310 0.84 27.82 32.41
C CYS A 310 0.91 29.26 32.94
N GLN A 311 0.30 29.50 34.10
CA GLN A 311 0.54 30.74 34.85
C GLN A 311 1.93 30.66 35.47
N LEU A 312 2.93 31.18 34.76
CA LEU A 312 4.13 31.69 35.40
C LEU A 312 3.75 32.97 36.18
N PRO A 313 4.41 33.24 37.32
CA PRO A 313 4.25 34.52 38.02
C PRO A 313 4.76 35.69 37.16
N SER A 314 4.47 36.92 37.59
CA SER A 314 4.71 38.13 36.82
C SER A 314 6.17 38.40 36.47
N ASP A 315 6.34 39.26 35.46
CA ASP A 315 7.57 39.99 35.11
C ASP A 315 8.70 39.21 34.43
N SER A 316 8.54 38.99 33.13
CA SER A 316 9.62 38.88 32.14
C SER A 316 9.12 39.30 30.76
N LEU A 317 9.90 40.09 30.01
CA LEU A 317 9.60 40.40 28.61
C LEU A 317 9.96 39.19 27.72
N CYS A 318 9.12 38.89 26.73
CA CYS A 318 9.52 38.04 25.62
C CYS A 318 10.07 38.90 24.47
N LEU A 319 11.29 38.57 24.04
CA LEU A 319 11.81 38.81 22.69
C LEU A 319 11.55 37.58 21.82
#